data_AF-A0A3B9M4C0-F1
#
_entry.id   AF-A0A3B9M4C0-F1
#
_cell.length_a   1.000
_cell.length_b   1.000
_cell.length_c   1.000
_cell.angle_alpha   90.00
_cell.angle_beta   90.00
_cell.angle_gamma   90.00
#
_symmetry.space_group_name_H-M   'P 1'
#
loop_
_entity.id
_entity.type
_entity.pdbx_description
1 polymer ?
#
loop_
_entity_poly.entity_id
_entity_poly.type
_entity_poly.pdbx_seq_one_letter_code
_entity_poly.pdbx_strand_id
1 'polypeptide(L)' 'MITVLIPAYNEEDLIADTVKAAMKVPNVGQLIVVDDGSRDGTALKACRLYTS' A
#
# COMPACT_ATOMS: atom_id res chain seq x y z
N MET A 1 8.23 14.56 -9.68
CA MET A 1 7.46 13.30 -9.52
C MET A 1 8.13 12.46 -8.44
N ILE A 2 7.34 11.88 -7.54
CA ILE A 2 7.79 11.10 -6.39
C ILE A 2 7.29 9.66 -6.55
N THR A 3 8.14 8.70 -6.23
CA THR A 3 7.78 7.29 -6.09
C THR A 3 7.79 6.92 -4.61
N VAL A 4 6.72 6.30 -4.13
CA VAL A 4 6.60 5.82 -2.74
C VAL A 4 6.77 4.30 -2.73
N LEU A 5 7.63 3.80 -1.85
CA LEU A 5 7.82 2.38 -1.56
C LEU A 5 7.28 2.09 -0.17
N ILE A 6 6.39 1.10 -0.05
CA ILE A 6 5.80 0.67 1.22
C ILE A 6 6.12 -0.81 1.43
N PRO A 7 7.12 -1.17 2.25
CA PRO A 7 7.27 -2.53 2.75
C PRO A 7 6.12 -2.84 3.71
N ALA A 8 5.52 -4.02 3.62
CA ALA A 8 4.40 -4.43 4.46
C ALA A 8 4.61 -5.85 4.98
N TYR A 9 4.39 -6.06 6.28
CA TYR A 9 4.43 -7.36 6.92
C TYR A 9 3.39 -7.45 8.03
N ASN A 10 2.37 -8.28 7.84
CA ASN A 10 1.24 -8.44 8.76
C ASN A 10 0.55 -7.11 9.14
N GLU A 11 0.27 -6.28 8.13
CA GLU A 11 -0.32 -4.96 8.23
C GLU A 11 -1.79 -4.96 7.75
N GLU A 12 -2.51 -6.09 7.85
CA GLU A 12 -3.85 -6.19 7.27
C GLU A 12 -4.81 -5.11 7.79
N ASP A 13 -4.66 -4.63 9.01
CA ASP A 13 -5.57 -3.63 9.57
C ASP A 13 -5.25 -2.19 9.15
N LEU A 14 -4.04 -1.92 8.68
CA LEU A 14 -3.56 -0.55 8.43
C LEU A 14 -3.15 -0.30 6.98
N ILE A 15 -2.75 -1.32 6.23
CA ILE A 15 -2.14 -1.17 4.90
C ILE A 15 -3.02 -0.37 3.94
N ALA A 16 -4.34 -0.55 4.01
CA ALA A 16 -5.27 0.18 3.17
C ALA A 16 -5.26 1.69 3.45
N ASP A 17 -5.17 2.09 4.71
CA ASP A 17 -5.17 3.50 5.11
C ASP A 17 -3.80 4.15 4.85
N THR A 18 -2.71 3.40 5.04
CA THR A 18 -1.35 3.83 4.67
C THR A 18 -1.26 4.14 3.18
N VAL A 19 -1.75 3.25 2.31
CA VAL A 19 -1.75 3.48 0.85
C VAL A 19 -2.61 4.68 0.48
N LYS A 20 -3.82 4.82 1.04
CA LYS A 20 -4.69 5.99 0.81
C LYS A 20 -4.02 7.30 1.25
N ALA A 21 -3.33 7.31 2.39
CA ALA A 21 -2.64 8.48 2.89
C ALA A 21 -1.46 8.86 1.98
N ALA A 22 -0.67 7.88 1.54
CA ALA A 22 0.45 8.09 0.63
C ALA A 22 0.00 8.65 -0.73
N MET A 23 -1.13 8.19 -1.28
CA MET A 23 -1.69 8.73 -2.53
C MET A 23 -2.14 10.20 -2.43
N LYS A 24 -2.40 10.72 -1.22
CA LYS A 24 -2.79 12.13 -1.02
C LYS A 24 -1.58 13.07 -0.96
N VAL A 25 -0.36 12.54 -0.91
CA VAL A 25 0.85 13.36 -0.86
C VAL A 25 1.07 14.01 -2.23
N PRO A 26 1.28 15.35 -2.29
CA PRO A 26 1.51 16.04 -3.55
C PRO A 26 2.68 15.46 -4.34
N ASN A 27 2.52 15.38 -5.66
CA ASN A 27 3.53 14.89 -6.62
C ASN A 27 3.86 13.39 -6.57
N VAL A 28 3.15 12.56 -5.80
CA VAL A 28 3.25 11.09 -5.89
C VAL A 28 2.66 10.64 -7.23
N GLY A 29 3.52 10.09 -8.09
CA GLY A 29 3.14 9.58 -9.41
C GLY A 29 3.19 8.05 -9.50
N GLN A 30 3.84 7.40 -8.54
CA GLN A 30 3.94 5.94 -8.46
C GLN A 30 3.99 5.50 -7.00
N LEU A 31 3.28 4.42 -6.68
CA LEU A 31 3.29 3.80 -5.36
C LEU A 31 3.46 2.29 -5.53
N ILE A 32 4.44 1.72 -4.84
CA ILE A 32 4.77 0.29 -4.89
C ILE A 32 4.67 -0.26 -3.47
N VAL A 33 3.77 -1.22 -3.27
CA VAL A 33 3.70 -2.00 -2.04
C VAL A 33 4.46 -3.31 -2.25
N VAL A 34 5.35 -3.65 -1.33
CA VAL A 34 6.07 -4.93 -1.32
C VAL A 34 5.69 -5.69 -0.06
N ASP A 35 4.96 -6.78 -0.24
CA ASP A 35 4.66 -7.70 0.87
C ASP A 35 5.89 -8.54 1.21
N ASP A 36 6.29 -8.53 2.48
CA ASP A 36 7.49 -9.21 3.00
C ASP A 36 7.14 -10.57 3.62
N GLY A 37 6.27 -11.33 2.95
CA GLY A 37 5.88 -12.68 3.38
C GLY A 37 4.85 -12.69 4.51
N SER A 38 3.87 -11.78 4.44
CA SER A 38 2.75 -11.74 5.40
C SER A 38 1.96 -13.04 5.37
N ARG A 39 1.39 -13.42 6.51
CA ARG A 39 0.52 -14.62 6.64
C ARG A 39 -0.96 -14.27 6.84
N ASP A 40 -1.28 -12.99 6.74
CA ASP A 40 -2.60 -12.41 6.95
C ASP A 40 -3.14 -11.78 5.65
N GLY A 41 -4.19 -10.97 5.76
CA GLY A 41 -4.83 -10.31 4.64
C GLY A 41 -4.09 -9.10 4.03
N THR A 42 -2.82 -8.84 4.39
CA THR A 42 -2.07 -7.63 3.99
C THR A 42 -2.09 -7.40 2.47
N ALA A 43 -1.60 -8.35 1.68
CA ALA A 43 -1.55 -8.23 0.22
C ALA A 43 -2.94 -8.06 -0.42
N LEU A 44 -3.95 -8.79 0.09
CA LEU A 44 -5.32 -8.71 -0.40
C LEU A 44 -5.92 -7.32 -0.16
N LYS A 45 -5.74 -6.77 1.04
CA LYS A 45 -6.28 -5.46 1.41
C LYS A 45 -5.54 -4.31 0.71
N ALA A 46 -4.23 -4.45 0.45
CA ALA A 46 -3.48 -3.51 -0.37
C ALA A 46 -3.99 -3.49 -1.84
N CYS A 47 -4.26 -4.65 -2.42
CA CYS A 47 -4.67 -4.78 -3.83
C CYS A 47 -6.10 -4.28 -4.10
N ARG A 48 -7.03 -4.42 -3.13
CA ARG A 48 -8.42 -3.96 -3.26
C ARG A 48 -8.58 -2.47 -3.56
N LEU A 49 -7.55 -1.65 -3.32
CA LEU A 49 -7.58 -0.23 -3.62
C LEU A 49 -7.51 0.10 -5.12
N TYR A 50 -7.20 -0.88 -5.98
CA TYR A 50 -6.92 -0.66 -7.40
C TYR A 50 -7.98 -1.25 -8.36
N THR A 51 -9.14 -1.70 -7.85
CA THR A 51 -10.23 -2.18 -8.71
C THR A 51 -11.03 -0.98 -9.22
N SER A 52 -10.70 -0.50 -10.41
CA SER A 52 -11.64 0.24 -11.28
C SER A 52 -12.24 -0.72 -12.28
#